data_AF-A0A444VI25-F1
#
_entry.id   AF-A0A444VI25-F1
#
_cell.length_a   1.000
_cell.length_b   1.000
_cell.length_c   1.000
_cell.angle_alpha   90.00
_cell.angle_beta   90.00
_cell.angle_gamma   90.00
#
_symmetry.space_group_name_H-M   'P 1'
#
loop_
_entity.id
_entity.type
_entity.pdbx_description
1 polymer ?
#
loop_
_entity_poly.entity_id
_entity_poly.type
_entity_poly.pdbx_seq_one_letter_code
_entity_poly.pdbx_strand_id
1 'polypeptide(L)'
;MNYIKHLNAVLVEIHGDDRLAPGHVSLYLALFFYWNLHRFPEQFPVNRKELMRMAKMGSKSTYHRLLRNLDDWGYLAYSPSNSPSRPSTVKLSKNWDDSGTLLERTRTIFGAYRPISVPVTIYKKTYQTSKRSTGAKPKSQLEVLDFFKEKEYRLEEAFKFFNHYQAIGWKVGGKVPIVDWKAAADNWMLKAKELKSDHLMVKTKKDYGEPL
;
A
#
# COMPACT_ATOMS: atom_id res chain seq x y z
N MET A 1 -28.23 -10.08 -7.11
CA MET A 1 -27.24 -8.98 -7.20
C MET A 1 -25.87 -9.49 -6.79
N ASN A 2 -24.88 -9.48 -7.71
CA ASN A 2 -23.48 -9.75 -7.35
C ASN A 2 -22.84 -8.43 -6.91
N TYR A 3 -22.78 -8.21 -5.59
CA TYR A 3 -22.37 -6.93 -5.01
C TYR A 3 -20.92 -6.55 -5.30
N ILE A 4 -20.02 -7.53 -5.48
CA ILE A 4 -18.62 -7.29 -5.86
C ILE A 4 -18.54 -6.78 -7.31
N LYS A 5 -19.26 -7.42 -8.23
CA LYS A 5 -19.34 -6.98 -9.63
C LYS A 5 -19.92 -5.58 -9.74
N HIS A 6 -21.02 -5.31 -9.04
CA HIS A 6 -21.65 -3.99 -9.00
C HIS A 6 -20.68 -2.92 -8.47
N LEU A 7 -20.01 -3.19 -7.34
CA LEU A 7 -19.05 -2.24 -6.78
C LEU A 7 -17.89 -1.97 -7.74
N ASN A 8 -17.32 -3.01 -8.35
CA ASN A 8 -16.23 -2.86 -9.31
C ASN A 8 -16.66 -2.06 -10.53
N ALA A 9 -17.83 -2.34 -11.10
CA ALA A 9 -18.35 -1.62 -12.25
C ALA A 9 -18.51 -0.12 -11.93
N VAL A 10 -19.14 0.20 -10.80
CA VAL A 10 -19.32 1.60 -10.40
C VAL A 10 -17.99 2.29 -10.11
N LEU A 11 -17.01 1.60 -9.52
CA LEU A 11 -15.68 2.19 -9.30
C LEU A 11 -14.96 2.52 -10.61
N VAL A 12 -15.18 1.76 -11.70
CA VAL A 12 -14.64 2.07 -13.02
C VAL A 12 -15.29 3.35 -13.58
N GLU A 13 -16.61 3.49 -13.47
CA GLU A 13 -17.31 4.70 -13.89
C GLU A 13 -16.88 5.92 -13.08
N ILE A 14 -16.81 5.79 -11.76
CA ILE A 14 -16.35 6.85 -10.86
C ILE A 14 -14.93 7.29 -11.22
N HIS A 15 -14.05 6.36 -11.60
CA HIS A 15 -12.69 6.67 -12.03
C HIS A 15 -12.66 7.45 -13.35
N GLY A 16 -13.58 7.17 -14.27
CA GLY A 16 -13.68 7.85 -15.56
C GLY A 16 -14.41 9.19 -15.54
N ASP A 17 -15.12 9.51 -14.45
CA ASP A 17 -15.95 10.71 -14.35
C ASP A 17 -15.30 11.79 -13.47
N ASP A 18 -14.66 12.76 -14.12
CA ASP A 18 -13.98 13.89 -13.50
C ASP A 18 -14.92 14.82 -12.69
N ARG A 19 -16.25 14.70 -12.85
CA ARG A 19 -17.22 15.50 -12.07
C ARG A 19 -17.26 15.05 -10.60
N LEU A 20 -16.88 13.81 -10.30
CA LEU A 20 -16.93 13.27 -8.94
C LEU A 20 -15.72 13.72 -8.09
N ALA A 21 -15.98 14.68 -7.19
CA ALA A 21 -15.12 14.92 -6.04
C ALA A 21 -15.11 13.73 -5.03
N PRO A 22 -14.08 13.60 -4.18
CA PRO A 22 -13.96 12.52 -3.18
C PRO A 22 -15.17 12.35 -2.24
N GLY A 23 -15.89 13.44 -1.97
CA GLY A 23 -17.11 13.40 -1.17
C GLY A 23 -18.22 12.57 -1.82
N HIS A 24 -18.35 12.60 -3.16
CA HIS A 24 -19.34 11.81 -3.88
C HIS A 24 -19.04 10.33 -3.72
N VAL A 25 -17.77 9.94 -3.89
CA VAL A 25 -17.31 8.55 -3.72
C VAL A 25 -17.58 8.07 -2.29
N SER A 26 -17.26 8.90 -1.29
CA SER A 26 -17.52 8.54 0.11
C SER A 26 -19.01 8.36 0.43
N LEU A 27 -19.86 9.25 -0.10
CA LEU A 27 -21.31 9.15 0.06
C LEU A 27 -21.88 7.93 -0.66
N TYR A 28 -21.41 7.64 -1.88
CA TYR A 28 -21.81 6.46 -2.64
C TYR A 28 -21.46 5.17 -1.89
N LEU A 29 -20.23 5.05 -1.39
CA LEU A 29 -19.81 3.88 -0.62
C LEU A 29 -20.60 3.70 0.67
N ALA A 30 -20.96 4.80 1.34
CA ALA A 30 -21.82 4.74 2.53
C ALA A 30 -23.23 4.23 2.19
N LEU A 31 -23.82 4.72 1.10
CA LEU A 31 -25.12 4.26 0.60
C LEU A 31 -25.06 2.80 0.16
N PHE A 32 -24.01 2.39 -0.54
CA PHE A 32 -23.81 1.00 -0.96
C PHE A 32 -23.65 0.05 0.23
N PHE A 33 -22.87 0.44 1.26
CA PHE A 33 -22.77 -0.35 2.49
C PHE A 33 -24.13 -0.50 3.18
N TYR A 34 -24.90 0.59 3.26
CA TYR A 34 -26.24 0.59 3.84
C TYR A 34 -27.18 -0.32 3.04
N TRP A 35 -27.11 -0.25 1.71
CA TRP A 35 -27.87 -1.12 0.80
C TRP A 35 -27.53 -2.61 0.98
N ASN A 36 -26.25 -2.93 1.15
CA ASN A 36 -25.76 -4.28 1.46
C ASN A 36 -26.28 -4.80 2.81
N LEU A 37 -26.27 -3.94 3.85
CA LEU A 37 -26.81 -4.29 5.17
C LEU A 37 -28.27 -4.72 5.09
N HIS A 38 -29.05 -4.04 4.24
CA HIS A 38 -30.46 -4.34 4.01
C HIS A 38 -30.73 -5.43 2.97
N ARG A 39 -29.70 -6.17 2.52
CA ARG A 39 -29.81 -7.26 1.52
C ARG A 39 -30.29 -6.80 0.13
N PHE A 40 -29.87 -5.61 -0.28
CA PHE A 40 -30.08 -5.07 -1.64
C PHE A 40 -31.54 -4.92 -2.07
N PRO A 41 -32.43 -4.30 -1.26
CA PRO A 41 -33.81 -4.05 -1.66
C PRO A 41 -33.86 -3.14 -2.90
N GLU A 42 -34.98 -3.08 -3.61
CA GLU A 42 -35.10 -2.17 -4.75
C GLU A 42 -34.93 -0.70 -4.36
N GLN A 43 -35.46 -0.32 -3.21
CA GLN A 43 -35.34 1.00 -2.62
C GLN A 43 -35.16 0.84 -1.11
N PHE A 44 -34.46 1.77 -0.47
CA PHE A 44 -34.25 1.75 0.98
C PHE A 44 -34.35 3.14 1.59
N PRO A 45 -34.75 3.25 2.87
CA PRO A 45 -34.84 4.52 3.57
C PRO A 45 -33.45 5.09 3.87
N VAL A 46 -33.36 6.42 3.85
CA VAL A 46 -32.12 7.18 4.07
C VAL A 46 -32.10 7.71 5.49
N ASN A 47 -31.24 7.15 6.34
CA ASN A 47 -30.91 7.78 7.61
C ASN A 47 -29.79 8.82 7.41
N ARG A 48 -30.18 10.08 7.16
CA ARG A 48 -29.21 11.17 6.90
C ARG A 48 -28.11 11.27 7.95
N LYS A 49 -28.47 11.21 9.25
CA LYS A 49 -27.48 11.38 10.34
C LYS A 49 -26.42 10.29 10.30
N GLU A 50 -26.85 9.05 10.06
CA GLU A 50 -25.98 7.89 9.98
C GLU A 50 -25.14 7.90 8.70
N LEU A 51 -25.76 8.17 7.55
CA LEU A 51 -25.05 8.25 6.27
C LEU A 51 -24.01 9.37 6.26
N MET A 52 -24.32 10.54 6.82
CA MET A 52 -23.33 11.60 6.99
C MET A 52 -22.14 11.15 7.86
N ARG A 53 -22.40 10.45 8.96
CA ARG A 53 -21.34 9.93 9.83
C ARG A 53 -20.47 8.88 9.13
N MET A 54 -21.09 7.99 8.36
CA MET A 54 -20.40 6.96 7.57
C MET A 54 -19.55 7.58 6.46
N ALA A 55 -20.12 8.53 5.72
CA ALA A 55 -19.45 9.25 4.62
C ALA A 55 -18.51 10.36 5.12
N LYS A 56 -18.27 10.47 6.43
CA LYS A 56 -17.39 11.49 7.06
C LYS A 56 -17.76 12.93 6.67
N MET A 57 -19.06 13.21 6.54
CA MET A 57 -19.58 14.52 6.19
C MET A 57 -20.07 15.28 7.42
N GLY A 58 -19.53 16.48 7.65
CA GLY A 58 -19.98 17.36 8.74
C GLY A 58 -21.12 18.31 8.36
N SER A 59 -21.26 18.63 7.07
CA SER A 59 -22.21 19.65 6.59
C SER A 59 -23.45 19.04 5.94
N LYS A 60 -24.64 19.44 6.42
CA LYS A 60 -25.92 19.06 5.84
C LYS A 60 -26.08 19.59 4.41
N SER A 61 -25.64 20.82 4.14
CA SER A 61 -25.76 21.41 2.79
C SER A 61 -24.87 20.67 1.80
N THR A 62 -23.66 20.31 2.21
CA THR A 62 -22.76 19.47 1.40
C THR A 62 -23.38 18.11 1.14
N TYR A 63 -23.93 17.45 2.16
CA TYR A 63 -24.62 16.15 1.99
C TYR A 63 -25.70 16.20 0.91
N HIS A 64 -26.65 17.15 0.99
CA HIS A 64 -27.73 17.21 0.02
C HIS A 64 -27.23 17.58 -1.38
N ARG A 65 -26.21 18.44 -1.48
CA ARG A 65 -25.59 18.76 -2.77
C ARG A 65 -24.98 17.52 -3.43
N LEU A 66 -24.16 16.76 -2.71
CA LEU A 66 -23.53 15.56 -3.27
C LEU A 66 -24.57 14.47 -3.58
N LEU A 67 -25.60 14.33 -2.74
CA LEU A 67 -26.68 13.37 -2.98
C LEU A 67 -27.45 13.69 -4.26
N ARG A 68 -27.80 14.96 -4.47
CA ARG A 68 -28.44 15.42 -5.71
C ARG A 68 -27.52 15.27 -6.92
N ASN A 69 -26.24 15.60 -6.78
CA ASN A 69 -25.29 15.38 -7.87
C ASN A 69 -25.25 13.90 -8.29
N LEU A 70 -25.20 12.96 -7.33
CA LEU A 70 -25.22 11.53 -7.63
C LEU A 70 -26.54 11.07 -8.28
N ASP A 71 -27.65 11.71 -7.94
CA ASP A 71 -28.97 11.51 -8.54
C ASP A 71 -28.99 12.02 -9.99
N ASP A 72 -28.61 13.28 -10.19
CA ASP A 72 -28.53 13.97 -11.48
C ASP A 72 -27.58 13.25 -12.46
N TRP A 73 -26.52 12.61 -11.95
CA TRP A 73 -25.54 11.87 -12.76
C TRP A 73 -25.89 10.38 -12.94
N GLY A 74 -27.02 9.92 -12.43
CA GLY A 74 -27.52 8.57 -12.67
C GLY A 74 -26.84 7.46 -11.88
N TYR A 75 -26.06 7.79 -10.85
CA TYR A 75 -25.50 6.78 -9.94
C TYR A 75 -26.56 6.20 -9.00
N LEU A 76 -27.58 7.00 -8.68
CA LEU A 76 -28.70 6.62 -7.84
C LEU A 76 -29.97 7.36 -8.26
N ALA A 77 -31.11 6.96 -7.70
CA ALA A 77 -32.36 7.70 -7.73
C ALA A 77 -32.72 8.11 -6.31
N TYR A 78 -32.82 9.42 -6.05
CA TYR A 78 -33.15 9.97 -4.74
C TYR A 78 -34.59 10.48 -4.67
N SER A 79 -35.37 9.95 -3.73
CA SER A 79 -36.75 10.37 -3.49
C SER A 79 -36.86 11.05 -2.12
N PRO A 80 -36.78 12.40 -2.06
CA PRO A 80 -36.94 13.12 -0.80
C PRO A 80 -38.37 13.00 -0.26
N SER A 81 -38.49 13.00 1.07
CA SER A 81 -39.78 13.10 1.75
C SER A 81 -39.69 14.11 2.89
N ASN A 82 -40.69 14.98 2.95
CA ASN A 82 -40.86 15.99 4.00
C ASN A 82 -41.88 15.57 5.07
N SER A 83 -42.52 14.40 4.94
CA SER A 83 -43.52 13.96 5.90
C SER A 83 -42.88 13.15 7.04
N PRO A 84 -43.31 13.33 8.30
CA PRO A 84 -42.84 12.52 9.42
C PRO A 84 -43.12 11.01 9.26
N SER A 85 -44.13 10.66 8.47
CA SER A 85 -44.59 9.29 8.23
C SER A 85 -43.85 8.55 7.12
N ARG A 86 -43.12 9.25 6.23
CA ARG A 86 -42.42 8.62 5.10
C ARG A 86 -40.96 9.07 5.11
N PRO A 87 -39.99 8.16 5.27
CA PRO A 87 -38.58 8.51 5.15
C PRO A 87 -38.24 8.86 3.71
N SER A 88 -37.21 9.71 3.51
CA SER A 88 -36.60 9.83 2.18
C SER A 88 -36.00 8.49 1.78
N THR A 89 -36.07 8.13 0.50
CA THR A 89 -35.58 6.83 0.00
C THR A 89 -34.55 7.02 -1.10
N VAL A 90 -33.69 6.01 -1.26
CA VAL A 90 -32.73 5.91 -2.36
C VAL A 90 -32.87 4.56 -3.04
N LYS A 91 -32.69 4.55 -4.35
CA LYS A 91 -32.49 3.35 -5.18
C LYS A 91 -31.14 3.48 -5.88
N LEU A 92 -30.24 2.52 -5.72
CA LEU A 92 -28.98 2.52 -6.47
C LEU A 92 -29.21 1.99 -7.88
N SER A 93 -28.51 2.55 -8.87
CA SER A 93 -28.65 2.13 -10.27
C SER A 93 -28.29 0.65 -10.41
N LYS A 94 -29.24 -0.20 -10.80
CA LYS A 94 -29.09 -1.67 -10.77
C LYS A 94 -28.42 -2.25 -12.02
N ASN A 95 -28.37 -1.51 -13.12
CA ASN A 95 -28.19 -2.01 -14.50
C ASN A 95 -26.77 -2.53 -14.83
N TRP A 96 -25.98 -2.90 -13.83
CA TRP A 96 -24.59 -3.34 -13.98
C TRP A 96 -24.46 -4.86 -14.16
N ASP A 97 -25.57 -5.59 -14.24
CA ASP A 97 -25.61 -7.05 -14.38
C ASP A 97 -26.06 -7.61 -15.75
N ASP A 98 -26.38 -6.77 -16.74
CA ASP A 98 -26.92 -7.24 -18.04
C ASP A 98 -25.91 -7.42 -19.18
N SER A 99 -24.64 -7.05 -19.01
CA SER A 99 -23.62 -7.25 -20.05
C SER A 99 -22.47 -8.13 -19.56
N GLY A 100 -22.30 -9.26 -20.26
CA GLY A 100 -21.20 -10.21 -20.09
C GLY A 100 -19.82 -9.53 -20.04
N THR A 101 -18.92 -10.21 -19.36
CA THR A 101 -17.61 -9.77 -18.85
C THR A 101 -16.73 -9.02 -19.88
N LEU A 102 -16.56 -7.70 -19.73
CA LEU A 102 -15.50 -6.94 -20.42
C LEU A 102 -14.09 -7.13 -19.79
N LEU A 103 -14.04 -7.78 -18.61
CA LEU A 103 -12.81 -7.98 -17.81
C LEU A 103 -11.79 -8.95 -18.46
N GLU A 104 -12.16 -9.67 -19.52
CA GLU A 104 -11.22 -10.59 -20.20
C GLU A 104 -10.26 -9.90 -21.18
N ARG A 105 -10.49 -8.64 -21.58
CA ARG A 105 -9.74 -8.03 -22.68
C ARG A 105 -8.74 -6.93 -22.32
N THR A 106 -8.60 -6.55 -21.05
CA THR A 106 -7.70 -5.46 -20.64
C THR A 106 -6.76 -5.88 -19.51
N ARG A 107 -5.44 -5.82 -19.76
CA ARG A 107 -4.37 -6.09 -18.79
C ARG A 107 -4.26 -4.98 -17.72
N THR A 108 -5.30 -4.76 -16.93
CA THR A 108 -5.26 -3.78 -15.82
C THR A 108 -6.05 -4.23 -14.57
N ILE A 109 -5.31 -4.25 -13.45
CA ILE A 109 -5.61 -4.18 -12.00
C ILE A 109 -6.78 -4.95 -11.33
N PHE A 110 -7.77 -5.50 -12.03
CA PHE A 110 -8.87 -6.24 -11.38
C PHE A 110 -8.65 -7.77 -11.23
N GLY A 111 -7.50 -8.30 -11.66
CA GLY A 111 -7.20 -9.74 -11.63
C GLY A 111 -6.87 -10.35 -10.26
N ALA A 112 -6.78 -9.57 -9.17
CA ALA A 112 -6.31 -10.08 -7.87
C ALA A 112 -7.15 -9.62 -6.65
N TYR A 113 -8.40 -9.17 -6.85
CA TYR A 113 -9.22 -8.79 -5.69
C TYR A 113 -9.83 -10.03 -5.02
N ARG A 114 -9.24 -10.45 -3.89
CA ARG A 114 -9.84 -11.35 -2.90
C ARG A 114 -9.81 -10.67 -1.52
N PRO A 115 -10.95 -10.23 -0.95
CA PRO A 115 -10.95 -9.71 0.41
C PRO A 115 -11.20 -10.86 1.38
N ILE A 116 -10.14 -11.44 1.95
CA ILE A 116 -10.21 -12.14 3.23
C ILE A 116 -9.00 -11.68 4.04
N SER A 117 -9.27 -11.01 5.16
CA SER A 117 -8.34 -10.55 6.20
C SER A 117 -7.34 -9.46 5.81
N VAL A 118 -7.68 -8.19 6.10
CA VAL A 118 -6.66 -7.13 6.18
C VAL A 118 -6.84 -6.30 7.46
N PRO A 119 -5.87 -6.37 8.40
CA PRO A 119 -5.82 -5.57 9.63
C PRO A 119 -5.53 -4.06 9.42
N VAL A 120 -5.82 -3.29 10.48
CA VAL A 120 -6.10 -1.84 10.59
C VAL A 120 -4.98 -0.84 10.17
N THR A 121 -3.78 -1.25 9.79
CA THR A 121 -2.62 -0.32 9.72
C THR A 121 -2.38 0.39 8.37
N ILE A 122 -3.21 0.18 7.34
CA ILE A 122 -2.85 0.53 5.94
C ILE A 122 -3.40 1.89 5.44
N TYR A 123 -4.23 2.62 6.21
CA TYR A 123 -4.81 3.89 5.73
C TYR A 123 -4.05 5.18 6.11
N LYS A 124 -2.80 5.10 6.59
CA LYS A 124 -1.93 6.29 6.64
C LYS A 124 -1.08 6.39 5.38
N LYS A 125 -1.60 7.12 4.39
CA LYS A 125 -0.85 7.59 3.23
C LYS A 125 -0.21 8.95 3.58
N THR A 126 1.10 8.99 3.73
CA THR A 126 1.88 10.23 3.62
C THR A 126 2.59 10.18 2.28
N TYR A 127 2.21 11.10 1.38
CA TYR A 127 3.00 11.37 0.18
C TYR A 127 4.32 11.99 0.60
N GLN A 128 5.36 11.17 0.69
CA GLN A 128 6.72 11.59 0.47
C GLN A 128 7.35 10.61 -0.50
N THR A 129 7.78 11.12 -1.64
CA THR A 129 8.70 10.48 -2.58
C THR A 129 9.96 10.08 -1.83
N SER A 130 10.00 8.86 -1.32
CA SER A 130 11.25 8.19 -1.00
C SER A 130 11.19 6.80 -1.57
N LYS A 131 12.15 6.48 -2.45
CA LYS A 131 12.48 5.12 -2.84
C LYS A 131 12.68 4.33 -1.54
N ARG A 132 11.68 3.56 -1.08
CA ARG A 132 11.91 2.56 -0.03
C ARG A 132 12.73 1.46 -0.67
N SER A 133 14.02 1.55 -0.42
CA SER A 133 15.04 0.54 -0.60
C SER A 133 14.56 -0.82 -0.07
N THR A 134 14.03 -1.66 -0.96
CA THR A 134 13.94 -3.10 -0.74
C THR A 134 15.32 -3.74 -0.52
N GLY A 135 16.41 -2.97 -0.68
CA GLY A 135 17.79 -3.36 -0.40
C GLY A 135 18.42 -2.80 0.87
N ALA A 136 17.75 -2.02 1.74
CA ALA A 136 18.47 -1.36 2.86
C ALA A 136 18.99 -2.33 3.94
N LYS A 137 18.29 -3.44 4.18
CA LYS A 137 18.69 -4.49 5.11
C LYS A 137 18.14 -5.85 4.68
N PRO A 138 18.83 -6.96 5.00
CA PRO A 138 18.31 -8.29 4.78
C PRO A 138 17.10 -8.55 5.69
N LYS A 139 16.19 -9.40 5.21
CA LYS A 139 14.98 -9.83 5.92
C LYS A 139 15.31 -10.79 7.07
N SER A 140 16.39 -11.55 6.93
CA SER A 140 16.89 -12.46 7.94
C SER A 140 18.38 -12.72 7.75
N GLN A 141 19.02 -13.28 8.77
CA GLN A 141 20.39 -13.76 8.67
C GLN A 141 20.55 -14.84 7.59
N LEU A 142 19.50 -15.64 7.35
CA LEU A 142 19.46 -16.67 6.32
C LEU A 142 19.63 -16.07 4.92
N GLU A 143 19.03 -14.91 4.65
CA GLU A 143 19.17 -14.22 3.35
C GLU A 143 20.62 -13.77 3.09
N VAL A 144 21.36 -13.37 4.13
CA VAL A 144 22.78 -13.03 4.02
C VAL A 144 23.60 -14.30 3.77
N LEU A 145 23.29 -15.39 4.46
CA LEU A 145 23.98 -16.67 4.27
C LEU A 145 23.79 -17.20 2.84
N ASP A 146 22.56 -17.15 2.32
CA ASP A 146 22.24 -17.57 0.96
C ASP A 146 22.99 -16.72 -0.07
N PHE A 147 23.04 -15.39 0.12
CA PHE A 147 23.78 -14.49 -0.77
C PHE A 147 25.30 -14.76 -0.76
N PHE A 148 25.89 -14.94 0.41
CA PHE A 148 27.33 -15.25 0.51
C PHE A 148 27.65 -16.62 -0.06
N LYS A 149 26.74 -17.59 0.08
CA LYS A 149 26.87 -18.92 -0.54
C LYS A 149 26.78 -18.83 -2.06
N GLU A 150 25.84 -18.07 -2.60
CA GLU A 150 25.67 -17.82 -4.04
C GLU A 150 26.91 -17.15 -4.65
N LYS A 151 27.57 -16.27 -3.91
CA LYS A 151 28.81 -15.57 -4.31
C LYS A 151 30.09 -16.35 -4.02
N GLU A 152 29.99 -17.60 -3.54
CA GLU A 152 31.13 -18.44 -3.13
C GLU A 152 32.03 -17.80 -2.06
N TYR A 153 31.45 -16.96 -1.20
CA TYR A 153 32.12 -16.38 -0.04
C TYR A 153 32.07 -17.32 1.17
N ARG A 154 33.05 -17.19 2.06
CA ARG A 154 33.09 -17.96 3.31
C ARG A 154 31.91 -17.58 4.19
N LEU A 155 31.18 -18.59 4.69
CA LEU A 155 30.01 -18.38 5.54
C LEU A 155 30.35 -17.63 6.84
N GLU A 156 31.55 -17.82 7.39
CA GLU A 156 32.04 -17.07 8.56
C GLU A 156 32.00 -15.55 8.35
N GLU A 157 32.33 -15.08 7.15
CA GLU A 157 32.28 -13.65 6.81
C GLU A 157 30.84 -13.14 6.72
N ALA A 158 29.91 -13.98 6.29
CA ALA A 158 28.49 -13.67 6.29
C ALA A 158 27.96 -13.43 7.72
N PHE A 159 28.36 -14.29 8.67
CA PHE A 159 28.02 -14.12 10.09
C PHE A 159 28.61 -12.84 10.68
N LYS A 160 29.90 -12.56 10.42
CA LYS A 160 30.56 -11.33 10.88
C LYS A 160 29.89 -10.08 10.31
N PHE A 161 29.61 -10.08 9.01
CA PHE A 161 28.91 -9.00 8.32
C PHE A 161 27.53 -8.73 8.95
N PHE A 162 26.71 -9.79 9.10
CA PHE A 162 25.37 -9.65 9.66
C PHE A 162 25.41 -9.10 11.10
N ASN A 163 26.25 -9.69 11.97
CA ASN A 163 26.34 -9.26 13.37
C ASN A 163 26.83 -7.82 13.50
N HIS A 164 27.82 -7.41 12.68
CA HIS A 164 28.33 -6.05 12.67
C HIS A 164 27.23 -5.04 12.33
N TYR A 165 26.55 -5.23 11.20
CA TYR A 165 25.53 -4.29 10.75
C TYR A 165 24.23 -4.34 11.57
N GLN A 166 23.90 -5.50 12.14
CA GLN A 166 22.77 -5.61 13.07
C GLN A 166 23.02 -4.82 14.36
N ALA A 167 24.24 -4.86 14.91
CA ALA A 167 24.60 -4.15 16.13
C ALA A 167 24.56 -2.61 15.96
N ILE A 168 24.95 -2.09 14.80
CA ILE A 168 24.96 -0.65 14.50
C ILE A 168 23.68 -0.15 13.81
N GLY A 169 22.64 -1.00 13.74
CA GLY A 169 21.33 -0.65 13.20
C GLY A 169 21.30 -0.40 11.69
N TRP A 170 22.15 -1.09 10.93
CA TRP A 170 22.27 -1.00 9.47
C TRP A 170 22.65 0.41 8.98
N LYS A 171 23.64 1.02 9.66
CA LYS A 171 24.18 2.36 9.34
C LYS A 171 25.70 2.32 9.16
N VAL A 172 26.23 3.03 8.17
CA VAL A 172 27.67 3.26 8.00
C VAL A 172 28.10 4.42 8.90
N GLY A 173 29.14 4.19 9.71
CA GLY A 173 29.69 5.18 10.66
C GLY A 173 28.67 5.66 11.71
N GLY A 174 27.64 4.84 12.00
CA GLY A 174 26.57 5.15 12.97
C GLY A 174 25.56 6.23 12.55
N LYS A 175 25.81 6.94 11.44
CA LYS A 175 25.00 8.11 11.02
C LYS A 175 24.19 7.88 9.75
N VAL A 176 24.75 7.22 8.75
CA VAL A 176 24.14 7.10 7.42
C VAL A 176 23.51 5.72 7.23
N PRO A 177 22.20 5.58 6.97
CA PRO A 177 21.57 4.28 6.74
C PRO A 177 22.04 3.64 5.45
N ILE A 178 22.21 2.31 5.47
CA ILE A 178 22.54 1.53 4.28
C ILE A 178 21.32 1.49 3.36
N VAL A 179 21.54 1.81 2.09
CA VAL A 179 20.50 1.80 1.04
C VAL A 179 20.47 0.46 0.30
N ASP A 180 21.64 -0.18 0.17
CA ASP A 180 21.81 -1.51 -0.45
C ASP A 180 22.80 -2.36 0.35
N TRP A 181 22.29 -3.35 1.08
CA TRP A 181 23.08 -4.24 1.92
C TRP A 181 23.89 -5.25 1.12
N LYS A 182 23.48 -5.59 -0.11
CA LYS A 182 24.22 -6.50 -0.99
C LYS A 182 25.50 -5.81 -1.48
N ALA A 183 25.39 -4.55 -1.90
CA ALA A 183 26.55 -3.73 -2.24
C ALA A 183 27.47 -3.50 -1.02
N ALA A 184 26.90 -3.36 0.18
CA ALA A 184 27.68 -3.27 1.41
C ALA A 184 28.43 -4.59 1.73
N ALA A 185 27.81 -5.74 1.44
CA ALA A 185 28.43 -7.06 1.58
C ALA A 185 29.58 -7.28 0.59
N ASP A 186 29.40 -6.88 -0.68
CA ASP A 186 30.48 -6.94 -1.67
C ASP A 186 31.67 -6.07 -1.23
N ASN A 187 31.41 -4.84 -0.76
CA ASN A 187 32.45 -3.97 -0.21
C ASN A 187 33.12 -4.51 1.06
N TRP A 188 32.37 -5.19 1.93
CA TRP A 188 32.93 -5.88 3.10
C TRP A 188 33.97 -6.92 2.67
N MET A 189 33.64 -7.71 1.65
CA MET A 189 34.53 -8.73 1.12
C MET A 189 35.74 -8.15 0.39
N LEU A 190 35.60 -7.03 -0.31
CA LEU A 190 36.74 -6.31 -0.92
C LEU A 190 37.73 -5.86 0.16
N LYS A 191 37.27 -5.21 1.23
CA LYS A 191 38.12 -4.79 2.35
C LYS A 191 38.76 -5.97 3.08
N ALA A 192 38.01 -7.07 3.28
CA ALA A 192 38.54 -8.28 3.89
C ALA A 192 39.65 -8.94 3.04
N LYS A 193 39.59 -8.79 1.70
CA LYS A 193 40.65 -9.23 0.78
C LYS A 193 41.86 -8.29 0.79
N GLU A 194 41.65 -6.98 0.81
CA GLU A 194 42.73 -5.97 0.91
C GLU A 194 43.55 -6.14 2.20
N LEU A 195 42.89 -6.33 3.34
CA LEU A 195 43.58 -6.55 4.63
C LEU A 195 44.44 -7.83 4.67
N LYS A 196 44.08 -8.86 3.89
CA LYS A 196 44.90 -10.07 3.71
C LYS A 196 46.08 -9.84 2.76
N SER A 197 45.94 -8.93 1.80
CA SER A 197 47.01 -8.55 0.87
C SER A 197 48.08 -7.70 1.56
N ASP A 198 47.68 -6.74 2.40
CA ASP A 198 48.63 -5.83 3.06
C ASP A 198 49.46 -6.51 4.15
N HIS A 199 48.94 -7.56 4.80
CA HIS A 199 49.73 -8.37 5.74
C HIS A 199 50.85 -9.19 5.06
N LEU A 200 50.87 -9.28 3.73
CA LEU A 200 51.96 -9.93 2.98
C LEU A 200 53.03 -8.95 2.48
N MET A 201 52.88 -7.64 2.73
CA MET A 201 53.78 -6.59 2.25
C MET A 201 54.52 -5.85 3.38
N VAL A 202 54.81 -6.51 4.52
CA VAL A 202 55.82 -5.99 5.46
C VAL A 202 57.18 -6.57 5.08
N LYS A 203 57.82 -6.01 4.03
CA LYS A 203 59.28 -6.06 3.92
C LYS A 203 59.85 -4.87 4.68
N THR A 204 60.22 -5.06 5.93
CA THR A 204 61.22 -4.19 6.57
C THR A 204 62.23 -5.05 7.32
N LYS A 205 63.30 -5.36 6.57
CA LYS A 205 64.61 -5.77 7.06
C LYS A 205 65.03 -4.77 8.15
N LYS A 206 65.10 -5.20 9.41
CA LYS A 206 65.70 -4.40 10.49
C LYS A 206 67.19 -4.72 10.53
N ASP A 207 68.00 -3.74 10.18
CA ASP A 207 69.45 -3.76 10.40
C ASP A 207 69.72 -3.30 11.83
N TYR A 208 70.43 -4.13 12.60
CA TYR A 208 70.73 -3.94 14.03
C TYR A 208 72.21 -3.55 14.24
N GLY A 209 72.84 -2.97 13.22
CA GLY A 209 74.29 -2.79 13.14
C GLY A 209 74.91 -1.47 13.64
N GLU A 210 74.21 -0.60 14.39
CA GLU A 210 74.85 0.62 14.93
C GLU A 210 74.79 0.66 16.46
N PRO A 211 75.94 0.58 17.16
CA PRO A 211 76.03 0.87 18.58
C PRO A 211 76.08 2.38 18.85
N LEU A 212 75.49 2.78 19.99
CA LEU A 212 75.45 4.14 20.56
C LEU A 212 76.85 4.67 20.93
#